data_AF-A0A349Q1G3-F1
#
_entry.id   AF-A0A349Q1G3-F1
#
_cell.length_a   1.000
_cell.length_b   1.000
_cell.length_c   1.000
_cell.angle_alpha   90.00
_cell.angle_beta   90.00
_cell.angle_gamma   90.00
#
_symmetry.space_group_name_H-M   'P 1'
#
loop_
_entity.id
_entity.type
_entity.pdbx_description
1 polymer ?
#
loop_
_entity_poly.entity_id
_entity_poly.type
_entity_poly.pdbx_seq_one_letter_code
_entity_poly.pdbx_strand_id
1 'polypeptide(L)'
;MTNRKKITSQIVMNTIPLLGVIFAQWSIFALIYSYWLETLSIVFFNTIKILTAQKSSQKAPHIKKALFNLMINLGELFFYLIFIVVFIGGIISTKHEGMNFINYLAFIDNNFKIMIFGLFTAKLLELIYFYFLNGTYKITTPEEYCSFFSPRIIVLHVVIVLGYFTFEFFSEQFSDRNGIIAFAVVFVIVKSIADTIMISISKNEAQDNATEIFL
;
A
#
# COMPACT_ATOMS: atom_id res chain seq x y z
N MET A 1 0.91 4.20 -19.57
CA MET A 1 1.33 2.79 -19.35
C MET A 1 0.17 1.87 -19.71
N THR A 2 0.37 0.77 -20.45
CA THR A 2 -0.67 -0.27 -20.58
C THR A 2 -0.96 -0.84 -19.20
N ASN A 3 -2.23 -0.83 -18.75
CA ASN A 3 -2.65 -1.25 -17.40
C ASN A 3 -2.06 -2.59 -16.93
N ARG A 4 -1.78 -3.49 -17.88
CA ARG A 4 -1.07 -4.75 -17.61
C ARG A 4 0.25 -4.56 -16.86
N LYS A 5 1.10 -3.61 -17.25
CA LYS A 5 2.40 -3.36 -16.56
C LYS A 5 2.20 -2.82 -15.13
N LYS A 6 1.08 -2.13 -14.87
CA LYS A 6 0.72 -1.54 -13.56
C LYS A 6 0.30 -2.64 -12.61
N ILE A 7 -0.57 -3.52 -13.11
CA ILE A 7 -1.02 -4.72 -12.40
C ILE A 7 0.16 -5.64 -12.11
N THR A 8 1.00 -5.96 -13.10
CA THR A 8 2.16 -6.82 -12.89
C THR A 8 3.12 -6.23 -11.87
N SER A 9 3.44 -4.93 -11.97
CA SER A 9 4.30 -4.27 -10.98
C SER A 9 3.69 -4.32 -9.57
N GLN A 10 2.37 -4.13 -9.44
CA GLN A 10 1.70 -4.14 -8.14
C GLN A 10 1.66 -5.55 -7.52
N ILE A 11 1.38 -6.58 -8.32
CA ILE A 11 1.39 -7.98 -7.85
C ILE A 11 2.79 -8.39 -7.40
N VAL A 12 3.83 -8.04 -8.17
CA VAL A 12 5.22 -8.32 -7.79
C VAL A 12 5.56 -7.66 -6.46
N MET A 13 5.22 -6.38 -6.31
CA MET A 13 5.45 -5.63 -5.08
C MET A 13 4.70 -6.21 -3.88
N ASN A 14 3.46 -6.65 -4.08
CA ASN A 14 2.66 -7.30 -3.05
C ASN A 14 3.23 -8.67 -2.65
N THR A 15 4.01 -9.33 -3.50
CA THR A 15 4.62 -10.63 -3.21
C THR A 15 5.88 -10.49 -2.35
N ILE A 16 6.57 -9.34 -2.38
CA ILE A 16 7.83 -9.15 -1.64
C ILE A 16 7.64 -9.35 -0.12
N PRO A 17 6.62 -8.76 0.53
CA PRO A 17 6.37 -9.01 1.95
C PRO A 17 6.07 -10.48 2.28
N LEU A 18 5.39 -11.20 1.38
CA LEU A 18 5.13 -12.64 1.54
C LEU A 18 6.42 -13.46 1.56
N LEU A 19 7.36 -13.13 0.66
CA LEU A 19 8.68 -13.75 0.65
C LEU A 19 9.44 -13.47 1.96
N GLY A 20 9.27 -12.28 2.54
CA GLY A 20 9.80 -11.96 3.87
C GLY A 20 9.27 -12.90 4.96
N VAL A 21 7.98 -13.22 4.95
CA VAL A 21 7.39 -14.19 5.91
C VAL A 21 7.93 -15.60 5.68
N ILE A 22 7.98 -16.07 4.43
CA ILE A 22 8.36 -17.44 4.10
C ILE A 22 9.85 -17.69 4.35
N PHE A 23 10.72 -16.79 3.86
CA PHE A 23 12.17 -16.99 3.84
C PHE A 23 12.90 -16.27 4.97
N ALA A 24 12.44 -15.10 5.37
CA ALA A 24 13.07 -14.29 6.42
C ALA A 24 12.33 -14.39 7.78
N GLN A 25 11.35 -15.29 7.90
CA GLN A 25 10.61 -15.58 9.13
C GLN A 25 9.97 -14.32 9.76
N TRP A 26 9.49 -13.42 8.90
CA TRP A 26 8.82 -12.23 9.38
C TRP A 26 7.55 -12.54 10.15
N SER A 27 7.31 -11.75 11.20
CA SER A 27 6.06 -11.82 11.94
C SER A 27 4.91 -11.24 11.11
N ILE A 28 3.69 -11.55 11.54
CA ILE A 28 2.46 -10.97 10.99
C ILE A 28 2.53 -9.44 11.04
N PHE A 29 3.10 -8.88 12.11
CA PHE A 29 3.31 -7.44 12.23
C PHE A 29 4.18 -6.89 11.11
N ALA A 30 5.37 -7.48 10.87
CA ALA A 30 6.27 -7.01 9.83
C ALA A 30 5.61 -7.06 8.45
N LEU A 31 4.85 -8.12 8.15
CA LEU A 31 4.07 -8.21 6.93
C LEU A 31 3.08 -7.03 6.79
N ILE A 32 2.22 -6.82 7.77
CA ILE A 32 1.20 -5.76 7.73
C ILE A 32 1.84 -4.37 7.70
N TYR A 33 2.84 -4.15 8.55
CA TYR A 33 3.55 -2.87 8.66
C TYR A 33 4.28 -2.53 7.36
N SER A 34 4.79 -3.53 6.63
CA SER A 34 5.37 -3.29 5.31
C SER A 34 4.37 -2.75 4.29
N TYR A 35 3.11 -3.22 4.31
CA TYR A 35 2.05 -2.69 3.46
C TYR A 35 1.58 -1.31 3.89
N TRP A 36 1.62 -1.03 5.20
CA TRP A 36 1.42 0.32 5.71
C TRP A 36 2.48 1.27 5.13
N LEU A 37 3.76 0.88 5.16
CA LEU A 37 4.88 1.65 4.59
C LEU A 37 4.80 1.79 3.07
N GLU A 38 4.33 0.77 2.36
CA GLU A 38 4.03 0.86 0.92
C GLU A 38 2.99 1.96 0.65
N THR A 39 1.91 1.96 1.43
CA THR A 39 0.82 2.94 1.29
C THR A 39 1.31 4.36 1.59
N LEU A 40 2.10 4.52 2.66
CA LEU A 40 2.76 5.79 2.98
C LEU A 40 3.65 6.28 1.82
N SER A 41 4.43 5.38 1.22
CA SER A 41 5.28 5.70 0.07
C SER A 41 4.45 6.19 -1.12
N ILE A 42 3.33 5.52 -1.42
CA ILE A 42 2.41 5.94 -2.50
C ILE A 42 1.85 7.34 -2.23
N VAL A 43 1.39 7.63 -1.02
CA VAL A 43 0.88 8.95 -0.62
C VAL A 43 1.94 10.02 -0.80
N PHE A 44 3.17 9.75 -0.33
CA PHE A 44 4.32 10.64 -0.48
C PHE A 44 4.61 10.95 -1.96
N PHE A 45 4.76 9.93 -2.81
CA PHE A 45 5.06 10.14 -4.22
C PHE A 45 3.90 10.76 -5.00
N ASN A 46 2.64 10.45 -4.65
CA ASN A 46 1.48 11.10 -5.25
C ASN A 46 1.42 12.59 -4.90
N THR A 47 1.84 12.97 -3.68
CA THR A 47 1.95 14.38 -3.29
C THR A 47 2.93 15.13 -4.18
N ILE A 48 4.07 14.51 -4.52
CA ILE A 48 5.03 15.07 -5.49
C ILE A 48 4.40 15.23 -6.87
N LYS A 49 3.62 14.24 -7.35
CA LYS A 49 2.91 14.32 -8.63
C LYS A 49 1.88 15.45 -8.64
N ILE A 50 1.13 15.67 -7.56
CA ILE A 50 0.18 16.78 -7.44
C ILE A 50 0.91 18.13 -7.51
N LEU A 51 2.04 18.27 -6.83
CA LEU A 51 2.83 19.50 -6.82
C LEU A 51 3.36 19.87 -8.22
N THR A 52 3.67 18.87 -9.04
CA THR A 52 4.37 19.04 -10.31
C THR A 52 3.47 18.90 -11.54
N ALA A 53 2.19 18.55 -11.36
CA ALA A 53 1.19 18.49 -12.41
C ALA A 53 0.99 19.87 -13.06
N GLN A 54 0.98 19.92 -14.40
CA GLN A 54 0.88 21.17 -15.18
C GLN A 54 -0.42 21.30 -15.99
N LYS A 55 -1.21 20.24 -16.12
CA LYS A 55 -2.52 20.28 -16.80
C LYS A 55 -3.58 20.81 -15.84
N SER A 56 -3.49 22.08 -15.47
CA SER A 56 -4.47 22.77 -14.64
C SER A 56 -4.61 24.22 -15.08
N SER A 57 -5.78 24.82 -14.85
CA SER A 57 -5.99 26.25 -15.10
C SER A 57 -5.12 27.13 -14.19
N GLN A 58 -4.70 26.59 -13.04
CA GLN A 58 -3.77 27.24 -12.12
C GLN A 58 -2.32 26.86 -12.46
N LYS A 59 -1.41 27.84 -12.42
CA LYS A 59 0.03 27.59 -12.57
C LYS A 59 0.53 26.75 -11.40
N ALA A 60 1.27 25.68 -11.71
CA ALA A 60 2.03 24.91 -10.73
C ALA A 60 3.04 25.82 -9.99
N PRO A 61 3.36 25.54 -8.71
CA PRO A 61 3.02 24.35 -7.93
C PRO A 61 1.68 24.40 -7.18
N HIS A 62 0.96 23.28 -7.13
CA HIS A 62 -0.35 23.16 -6.45
C HIS A 62 -0.24 22.86 -4.95
N ILE A 63 0.49 23.70 -4.21
CA ILE A 63 0.85 23.46 -2.80
C ILE A 63 -0.36 23.19 -1.90
N LYS A 64 -1.43 24.01 -2.02
CA LYS A 64 -2.63 23.85 -1.18
C LYS A 64 -3.30 22.49 -1.38
N LYS A 65 -3.44 22.04 -2.64
CA LYS A 65 -4.06 20.74 -2.97
C LYS A 65 -3.19 19.59 -2.50
N ALA A 66 -1.87 19.70 -2.71
CA ALA A 66 -0.91 18.69 -2.26
C ALA A 66 -0.92 18.53 -0.74
N LEU A 67 -0.89 19.64 0.01
CA LEU A 67 -0.92 19.60 1.47
C LEU A 67 -2.25 19.04 2.00
N PHE A 68 -3.38 19.45 1.42
CA PHE A 68 -4.68 18.93 1.78
C PHE A 68 -4.78 17.41 1.54
N ASN A 69 -4.35 16.94 0.37
CA ASN A 69 -4.29 15.52 0.06
C ASN A 69 -3.38 14.76 1.03
N LEU A 70 -2.19 15.30 1.33
CA LEU A 70 -1.26 14.70 2.28
C LEU A 70 -1.88 14.58 3.68
N MET A 71 -2.56 15.62 4.17
CA MET A 71 -3.20 15.62 5.49
C MET A 71 -4.32 14.58 5.60
N ILE A 72 -5.19 14.48 4.58
CA ILE A 72 -6.25 13.46 4.58
C ILE A 72 -5.65 12.06 4.61
N ASN A 73 -4.76 11.76 3.65
CA ASN A 73 -4.19 10.42 3.54
C ASN A 73 -3.32 10.05 4.76
N LEU A 74 -2.63 11.02 5.38
CA LEU A 74 -1.93 10.79 6.65
C LEU A 74 -2.91 10.49 7.78
N GLY A 75 -4.02 11.24 7.88
CA GLY A 75 -5.08 10.96 8.84
C GLY A 75 -5.62 9.53 8.71
N GLU A 76 -5.87 9.08 7.48
CA GLU A 76 -6.30 7.70 7.21
C GLU A 76 -5.22 6.67 7.57
N LEU A 77 -3.95 6.95 7.28
CA LEU A 77 -2.83 6.08 7.65
C LEU A 77 -2.65 5.96 9.17
N PHE A 78 -2.88 7.05 9.92
CA PHE A 78 -2.86 7.04 11.39
C PHE A 78 -4.05 6.27 11.96
N PHE A 79 -5.25 6.45 11.40
CA PHE A 79 -6.41 5.65 11.76
C PHE A 79 -6.14 4.16 11.57
N TYR A 80 -5.55 3.79 10.44
CA TYR A 80 -5.15 2.42 10.14
C TYR A 80 -4.04 1.91 11.08
N LEU A 81 -3.09 2.76 11.49
CA LEU A 81 -2.06 2.39 12.47
C LEU A 81 -2.67 1.98 13.82
N ILE A 82 -3.74 2.65 14.27
CA ILE A 82 -4.46 2.27 15.50
C ILE A 82 -5.01 0.85 15.37
N PHE A 83 -5.62 0.50 14.22
CA PHE A 83 -6.12 -0.85 13.97
C PHE A 83 -5.00 -1.89 14.01
N ILE A 84 -3.87 -1.62 13.36
CA ILE A 84 -2.70 -2.51 13.42
C ILE A 84 -2.30 -2.73 14.88
N VAL A 85 -2.12 -1.66 15.66
CA VAL A 85 -1.69 -1.76 17.06
C VAL A 85 -2.70 -2.52 17.92
N VAL A 86 -4.01 -2.31 17.74
CA VAL A 86 -5.05 -2.98 18.54
C VAL A 86 -5.10 -4.48 18.22
N PHE A 87 -5.23 -4.85 16.94
CA PHE A 87 -5.39 -6.26 16.55
C PHE A 87 -4.08 -7.05 16.72
N ILE A 88 -2.93 -6.45 16.39
CA ILE A 88 -1.62 -7.08 16.56
C ILE A 88 -1.19 -7.07 18.02
N GLY A 89 -1.51 -6.03 18.79
CA GLY A 89 -1.31 -6.02 20.24
C GLY A 89 -2.06 -7.16 20.92
N GLY A 90 -3.27 -7.50 20.43
CA GLY A 90 -4.00 -8.69 20.83
C GLY A 90 -3.23 -10.00 20.55
N ILE A 91 -2.73 -10.17 19.31
CA ILE A 91 -1.96 -11.36 18.90
C ILE A 91 -0.64 -11.50 19.66
N ILE A 92 0.06 -10.38 19.91
CA ILE A 92 1.34 -10.35 20.61
C ILE A 92 1.18 -10.60 22.11
N SER A 93 0.08 -10.16 22.72
CA SER A 93 -0.13 -10.36 24.16
C SER A 93 -0.35 -11.84 24.52
N THR A 94 -0.73 -12.67 23.55
CA THR A 94 -0.96 -14.10 23.75
C THR A 94 0.28 -14.97 23.44
N LYS A 95 1.32 -14.45 22.77
CA LYS A 95 2.51 -15.22 22.36
C LYS A 95 3.81 -14.39 22.45
N HIS A 96 4.95 -15.03 22.73
CA HIS A 96 6.29 -14.43 23.01
C HIS A 96 6.93 -13.49 21.93
N GLU A 97 6.17 -12.91 21.00
CA GLU A 97 6.69 -12.09 19.88
C GLU A 97 6.90 -10.59 20.21
N GLY A 98 6.62 -10.12 21.43
CA GLY A 98 6.63 -8.69 21.77
C GLY A 98 7.94 -7.94 21.53
N MET A 99 9.10 -8.60 21.68
CA MET A 99 10.40 -7.98 21.38
C MET A 99 10.63 -7.78 19.87
N ASN A 100 10.05 -8.63 19.03
CA ASN A 100 10.24 -8.53 17.57
C ASN A 100 9.48 -7.33 16.98
N PHE A 101 8.32 -6.97 17.55
CA PHE A 101 7.53 -5.82 17.12
C PHE A 101 8.32 -4.50 17.18
N ILE A 102 8.98 -4.21 18.31
CA ILE A 102 9.76 -2.99 18.48
C ILE A 102 10.93 -2.95 17.49
N ASN A 103 11.57 -4.09 17.23
CA ASN A 103 12.67 -4.17 16.28
C ASN A 103 12.23 -3.80 14.85
N TYR A 104 11.04 -4.18 14.42
CA TYR A 104 10.50 -3.79 13.12
C TYR A 104 10.07 -2.31 13.09
N LEU A 105 9.43 -1.82 14.16
CA LEU A 105 9.01 -0.41 14.26
C LEU A 105 10.21 0.55 14.24
N ALA A 106 11.28 0.19 14.93
CA ALA A 106 12.52 0.96 15.00
C ALA A 106 13.49 0.67 13.84
N PHE A 107 13.09 -0.13 12.85
CA PHE A 107 13.93 -0.54 11.70
C PHE A 107 15.28 -1.15 12.09
N ILE A 108 15.33 -1.82 13.24
CA ILE A 108 16.53 -2.49 13.76
C ILE A 108 16.82 -3.75 12.93
N ASP A 109 15.78 -4.47 12.50
CA ASP A 109 15.96 -5.67 11.68
C ASP A 109 16.52 -5.32 10.27
N ASN A 110 17.67 -5.91 9.94
CA ASN A 110 18.39 -5.55 8.72
C ASN A 110 17.68 -6.05 7.46
N ASN A 111 17.02 -7.21 7.51
CA ASN A 111 16.31 -7.77 6.36
C ASN A 111 15.06 -6.94 6.05
N PHE A 112 14.32 -6.55 7.08
CA PHE A 112 13.17 -5.66 6.99
C PHE A 112 13.58 -4.30 6.40
N LYS A 113 14.64 -3.70 6.93
CA LYS A 113 15.17 -2.42 6.44
C LYS A 113 15.54 -2.46 4.95
N ILE A 114 16.26 -3.49 4.51
CA ILE A 114 16.64 -3.65 3.09
C ILE A 114 15.40 -3.75 2.20
N MET A 115 14.38 -4.50 2.64
CA MET A 115 13.16 -4.65 1.86
C MET A 115 12.39 -3.33 1.74
N ILE A 116 12.21 -2.60 2.84
CA ILE A 116 11.52 -1.30 2.83
C ILE A 116 12.26 -0.31 1.94
N PHE A 117 13.59 -0.29 2.01
CA PHE A 117 14.40 0.51 1.09
C PHE A 117 14.14 0.12 -0.37
N GLY A 118 14.13 -1.19 -0.66
CA GLY A 118 13.79 -1.70 -2.00
C GLY A 118 12.41 -1.27 -2.48
N LEU A 119 11.38 -1.34 -1.61
CA LEU A 119 10.02 -0.90 -1.95
C LEU A 119 9.97 0.60 -2.27
N PHE A 120 10.61 1.41 -1.41
CA PHE A 120 10.67 2.85 -1.59
C PHE A 120 11.42 3.22 -2.87
N THR A 121 12.58 2.60 -3.12
CA THR A 121 13.36 2.80 -4.36
C THR A 121 12.57 2.41 -5.59
N ALA A 122 11.82 1.31 -5.57
CA ALA A 122 10.99 0.91 -6.70
C ALA A 122 9.93 1.98 -7.04
N LYS A 123 9.30 2.58 -6.02
CA LYS A 123 8.33 3.68 -6.22
C LYS A 123 8.99 4.98 -6.65
N LEU A 124 10.20 5.26 -6.15
CA LEU A 124 11.00 6.39 -6.60
C LEU A 124 11.38 6.26 -8.09
N LEU A 125 11.84 5.07 -8.51
CA LEU A 125 12.14 4.80 -9.92
C LEU A 125 10.89 4.90 -10.78
N GLU A 126 9.74 4.45 -10.29
CA GLU A 126 8.45 4.62 -10.97
C GLU A 126 8.16 6.11 -11.21
N LEU A 127 8.36 6.95 -10.20
CA LEU A 127 8.21 8.40 -10.31
C LEU A 127 9.21 9.00 -11.32
N ILE A 128 10.51 8.75 -11.17
CA ILE A 128 11.52 9.37 -12.04
C ILE A 128 11.31 8.96 -13.49
N TYR A 129 11.23 7.67 -13.76
CA TYR A 129 11.19 7.14 -15.13
C TYR A 129 9.84 7.41 -15.81
N PHE A 130 8.72 7.10 -15.15
CA PHE A 130 7.43 7.21 -15.80
C PHE A 130 6.79 8.58 -15.69
N TYR A 131 7.06 9.32 -14.62
CA TYR A 131 6.40 10.60 -14.41
C TYR A 131 7.22 11.76 -14.98
N PHE A 132 8.51 11.85 -14.63
CA PHE A 132 9.38 12.93 -15.10
C PHE A 132 9.93 12.70 -16.51
N LEU A 133 10.61 11.57 -16.78
CA LEU A 133 11.26 11.35 -18.07
C LEU A 133 10.28 11.23 -19.25
N ASN A 134 9.12 10.58 -19.03
CA ASN A 134 8.09 10.48 -20.07
C ASN A 134 7.21 11.74 -20.19
N GLY A 135 7.45 12.79 -19.41
CA GLY A 135 6.68 14.03 -19.49
C GLY A 135 5.23 13.94 -19.03
N THR A 136 4.85 12.86 -18.32
CA THR A 136 3.49 12.62 -17.85
C THR A 136 2.97 13.78 -16.99
N TYR A 137 3.85 14.46 -16.26
CA TYR A 137 3.53 15.66 -15.48
C TYR A 137 2.86 16.79 -16.29
N LYS A 138 3.10 16.85 -17.61
CA LYS A 138 2.51 17.86 -18.50
C LYS A 138 1.04 17.60 -18.83
N ILE A 139 0.61 16.34 -18.77
CA ILE A 139 -0.71 15.90 -19.23
C ILE A 139 -1.61 15.39 -18.11
N THR A 140 -1.12 15.34 -16.87
CA THR A 140 -1.90 14.93 -15.69
C THR A 140 -2.44 16.14 -14.96
N THR A 141 -3.70 16.08 -14.54
CA THR A 141 -4.28 17.09 -13.65
C THR A 141 -3.96 16.78 -12.18
N PRO A 142 -3.93 17.78 -11.28
CA PRO A 142 -3.79 17.55 -9.84
C PRO A 142 -4.90 16.67 -9.25
N GLU A 143 -6.10 16.74 -9.82
CA GLU A 143 -7.29 16.02 -9.34
C GLU A 143 -7.16 14.51 -9.53
N GLU A 144 -6.46 14.04 -10.57
CA GLU A 144 -6.24 12.60 -10.83
C GLU A 144 -5.49 11.88 -9.70
N TYR A 145 -4.75 12.62 -8.87
CA TYR A 145 -3.99 12.08 -7.75
C TYR A 145 -4.57 12.47 -6.38
N CYS A 146 -5.58 13.33 -6.36
CA CYS A 146 -6.34 13.68 -5.15
C CYS A 146 -7.46 12.66 -4.96
N SER A 147 -7.36 11.83 -3.92
CA SER A 147 -8.44 10.94 -3.52
C SER A 147 -8.79 11.24 -2.07
N PHE A 148 -10.09 11.48 -1.81
CA PHE A 148 -10.59 11.74 -0.47
C PHE A 148 -10.63 10.47 0.40
N PHE A 149 -10.84 9.31 -0.24
CA PHE A 149 -10.85 8.04 0.45
C PHE A 149 -10.15 6.98 -0.38
N SER A 150 -9.01 6.51 0.10
CA SER A 150 -8.23 5.50 -0.63
C SER A 150 -8.88 4.13 -0.47
N PRO A 151 -9.45 3.52 -1.54
CA PRO A 151 -10.04 2.17 -1.45
C PRO A 151 -9.03 1.13 -0.94
N ARG A 152 -7.73 1.37 -1.13
CA ARG A 152 -6.65 0.53 -0.59
C ARG A 152 -6.72 0.41 0.93
N ILE A 153 -7.12 1.47 1.63
CA ILE A 153 -7.21 1.45 3.09
C ILE A 153 -8.38 0.57 3.52
N ILE A 154 -9.52 0.63 2.84
CA ILE A 154 -10.65 -0.28 3.09
C ILE A 154 -10.22 -1.72 2.89
N VAL A 155 -9.57 -2.00 1.76
CA VAL A 155 -9.04 -3.32 1.43
C VAL A 155 -8.11 -3.81 2.54
N LEU A 156 -7.17 -2.97 2.97
CA LEU A 156 -6.27 -3.29 4.06
C LEU A 156 -6.99 -3.58 5.39
N HIS A 157 -8.05 -2.83 5.72
CA HIS A 157 -8.87 -3.12 6.91
C HIS A 157 -9.55 -4.48 6.80
N VAL A 158 -10.23 -4.74 5.68
CA VAL A 158 -10.92 -6.01 5.43
C VAL A 158 -9.94 -7.18 5.50
N VAL A 159 -8.76 -7.04 4.87
CA VAL A 159 -7.76 -8.09 4.83
C VAL A 159 -7.14 -8.32 6.22
N ILE A 160 -6.87 -7.28 7.02
CA ILE A 160 -6.41 -7.47 8.41
C ILE A 160 -7.45 -8.21 9.24
N VAL A 161 -8.71 -7.77 9.19
CA VAL A 161 -9.79 -8.35 10.02
C VAL A 161 -10.01 -9.81 9.64
N LEU A 162 -10.18 -10.11 8.34
CA LEU A 162 -10.32 -11.48 7.86
C LEU A 162 -9.08 -12.32 8.16
N GLY A 163 -7.90 -11.73 8.00
CA GLY A 163 -6.65 -12.35 8.33
C GLY A 163 -6.59 -12.75 9.80
N TYR A 164 -6.92 -11.85 10.73
CA TYR A 164 -6.89 -12.12 12.17
C TYR A 164 -7.73 -13.37 12.52
N PHE A 165 -8.97 -13.44 12.03
CA PHE A 165 -9.82 -14.60 12.25
C PHE A 165 -9.27 -15.87 11.60
N THR A 166 -8.65 -15.74 10.43
CA THR A 166 -7.97 -16.86 9.77
C THR A 166 -6.79 -17.36 10.60
N PHE A 167 -5.97 -16.45 11.14
CA PHE A 167 -4.84 -16.81 11.99
C PHE A 167 -5.31 -17.55 13.24
N GLU A 168 -6.33 -17.02 13.93
CA GLU A 168 -6.85 -17.66 15.14
C GLU A 168 -7.37 -19.08 14.83
N PHE A 169 -8.19 -19.22 13.79
CA PHE A 169 -8.75 -20.51 13.38
C PHE A 169 -7.67 -21.54 12.98
N PHE A 170 -6.66 -21.12 12.20
CA PHE A 170 -5.60 -22.03 11.76
C PHE A 170 -4.55 -22.28 12.84
N SER A 171 -4.34 -21.34 13.76
CA SER A 171 -3.39 -21.50 14.86
C SER A 171 -3.89 -22.48 15.93
N GLU A 172 -5.21 -22.61 16.11
CA GLU A 172 -5.76 -23.64 16.99
C GLU A 172 -5.59 -25.05 16.41
N GLN A 173 -5.66 -25.17 15.08
CA GLN A 173 -5.66 -26.47 14.38
C GLN A 173 -4.24 -26.95 13.98
N PHE A 174 -3.28 -26.04 13.81
CA PHE A 174 -1.93 -26.34 13.31
C PHE A 174 -0.83 -25.65 14.14
N SER A 175 0.44 -25.98 13.85
CA SER A 175 1.60 -25.27 14.39
C SER A 175 1.53 -23.76 14.13
N ASP A 176 1.95 -22.95 15.11
CA ASP A 176 2.01 -21.48 15.06
C ASP A 176 2.62 -20.95 13.75
N ARG A 177 3.70 -21.56 13.26
CA ARG A 177 4.38 -21.14 12.03
C ARG A 177 3.53 -21.34 10.78
N ASN A 178 2.77 -22.43 10.71
CA ASN A 178 1.89 -22.70 9.58
C ASN A 178 0.69 -21.74 9.59
N GLY A 179 0.21 -21.35 10.76
CA GLY A 179 -0.82 -20.30 10.91
C GLY A 179 -0.35 -18.95 10.36
N ILE A 180 0.88 -18.53 10.67
CA ILE A 180 1.47 -17.28 10.15
C ILE A 180 1.59 -17.31 8.61
N ILE A 181 2.05 -18.43 8.05
CA ILE A 181 2.20 -18.57 6.60
C ILE A 181 0.83 -18.58 5.91
N ALA A 182 -0.14 -19.32 6.46
CA ALA A 182 -1.52 -19.35 5.94
C ALA A 182 -2.16 -17.95 5.95
N PHE A 183 -2.01 -17.22 7.06
CA PHE A 183 -2.40 -15.81 7.15
C PHE A 183 -1.77 -14.99 6.03
N ALA A 184 -0.44 -15.08 5.87
CA ALA A 184 0.28 -14.25 4.92
C ALA A 184 -0.14 -14.52 3.47
N VAL A 185 -0.34 -15.79 3.11
CA VAL A 185 -0.80 -16.19 1.77
C VAL A 185 -2.19 -15.65 1.49
N VAL A 186 -3.14 -15.86 2.40
CA VAL A 186 -4.53 -15.35 2.26
C VAL A 186 -4.51 -13.82 2.16
N PHE A 187 -3.74 -13.16 3.02
CA PHE A 187 -3.59 -11.71 3.05
C PHE A 187 -3.13 -11.19 1.68
N VAL A 188 -2.05 -11.74 1.14
CA VAL A 188 -1.44 -11.30 -0.12
C VAL A 188 -2.36 -11.56 -1.31
N ILE A 189 -3.06 -12.70 -1.33
CA ILE A 189 -4.01 -13.05 -2.39
C ILE A 189 -5.17 -12.05 -2.39
N VAL A 190 -5.86 -11.87 -1.26
CA VAL A 190 -7.02 -10.97 -1.17
C VAL A 190 -6.62 -9.55 -1.52
N LYS A 191 -5.48 -9.07 -0.99
CA LYS A 191 -4.95 -7.75 -1.32
C LYS A 191 -4.64 -7.60 -2.81
N SER A 192 -4.00 -8.58 -3.43
CA SER A 192 -3.64 -8.53 -4.86
C SER A 192 -4.85 -8.53 -5.77
N ILE A 193 -5.89 -9.29 -5.44
CA ILE A 193 -7.18 -9.28 -6.13
C ILE A 193 -7.81 -7.89 -6.03
N ALA A 194 -7.89 -7.35 -4.81
CA ALA A 194 -8.50 -6.05 -4.57
C ALA A 194 -7.77 -4.89 -5.27
N ASP A 195 -6.44 -4.87 -5.24
CA ASP A 195 -5.63 -3.90 -5.98
C ASP A 195 -5.88 -4.00 -7.50
N THR A 196 -6.02 -5.22 -8.03
CA THR A 196 -6.30 -5.45 -9.46
C THR A 196 -7.68 -4.94 -9.85
N ILE A 197 -8.71 -5.23 -9.04
CA ILE A 197 -10.07 -4.73 -9.23
C ILE A 197 -10.07 -3.21 -9.23
N MET A 198 -9.38 -2.57 -8.29
CA MET A 198 -9.31 -1.11 -8.20
C MET A 198 -8.67 -0.48 -9.45
N ILE A 199 -7.57 -1.06 -9.96
CA ILE A 199 -6.95 -0.60 -11.21
C ILE A 199 -7.92 -0.76 -12.41
N SER A 200 -8.75 -1.80 -12.40
CA SER A 200 -9.73 -2.04 -13.45
C SER A 200 -10.92 -1.07 -13.41
N ILE A 201 -11.41 -0.72 -12.22
CA ILE A 201 -12.51 0.25 -12.04
C ILE A 201 -12.06 1.63 -12.50
N SER A 202 -10.87 2.07 -12.07
CA SER A 202 -10.30 3.35 -12.49
C SER A 202 -10.13 3.47 -14.01
N LYS A 203 -9.95 2.35 -14.72
CA LYS A 203 -9.93 2.33 -16.19
C LYS A 203 -11.30 2.62 -16.79
N ASN A 204 -12.35 2.01 -16.26
CA ASN A 204 -13.70 2.13 -16.81
C ASN A 204 -14.23 3.55 -16.65
N GLU A 205 -14.03 4.17 -15.48
CA GLU A 205 -14.40 5.58 -15.25
C GLU A 205 -13.69 6.54 -16.22
N ALA A 206 -12.39 6.30 -16.50
CA ALA A 206 -11.64 7.11 -17.45
C ALA A 206 -12.13 6.95 -18.90
N GLN A 207 -12.71 5.81 -19.25
CA GLN A 207 -13.22 5.52 -20.60
C GLN A 207 -14.64 6.07 -20.80
N ASP A 208 -15.49 6.01 -19.78
CA ASP A 208 -16.84 6.58 -19.82
C ASP A 208 -16.80 8.11 -19.89
N ASN A 209 -15.97 8.76 -19.07
CA ASN A 209 -15.76 10.21 -19.12
C ASN A 209 -15.23 10.70 -20.48
N ALA A 210 -14.44 9.89 -21.17
CA ALA A 210 -13.97 10.24 -22.51
C ALA A 210 -15.11 10.17 -23.54
N THR A 211 -16.05 9.24 -23.38
CA THR A 211 -17.17 9.06 -24.32
C THR A 211 -18.22 10.16 -24.18
N GLU A 212 -18.46 10.65 -22.95
CA GLU A 212 -19.36 11.80 -22.71
C GLU A 212 -18.83 13.13 -23.26
N ILE A 213 -17.50 13.31 -23.40
CA ILE A 213 -16.91 14.53 -23.98
C ILE A 213 -17.09 14.59 -25.51
N PHE A 214 -17.37 13.45 -26.16
CA PHE A 214 -17.58 13.36 -27.61
C PHE A 214 -19.06 13.32 -28.03
N LEU A 215 -20.00 13.44 -27.08
CA LEU A 215 -21.44 13.60 -27.32
C LEU A 215 -21.89 15.02 -26.94
#